data_AF-A0A7C7J9A3-F1
#
_entry.id   AF-A0A7C7J9A3-F1
#
_cell.length_a   1.000
_cell.length_b   1.000
_cell.length_c   1.000
_cell.angle_alpha   90.00
_cell.angle_beta   90.00
_cell.angle_gamma   90.00
#
_symmetry.space_group_name_H-M   'P 1'
#
loop_
_entity.id
_entity.type
_entity.pdbx_description
1 polymer ?
#
loop_
_entity_poly.entity_id
_entity_poly.type
_entity_poly.pdbx_seq_one_letter_code
_entity_poly.pdbx_strand_id
1 'polypeptide(L)' 'TKGQQISITAIEHVQSINTIGLKYVLDKESFPPACNGISNEAEGEEFTIDTSHPVWLFINHP' A
#
# COMPACT_ATOMS: atom_id res chain seq x y z
N THR A 1 19.64 6.99 -2.39
CA THR A 1 18.98 5.84 -3.03
C THR A 1 17.50 6.19 -3.16
N LYS A 2 16.85 5.91 -4.28
CA LYS A 2 15.38 6.02 -4.34
C LYS A 2 14.81 4.88 -3.48
N GLY A 3 13.84 5.14 -2.61
CA GLY A 3 13.23 4.13 -1.77
C GLY A 3 12.54 3.06 -2.61
N GLN A 4 12.35 1.87 -2.02
CA GLN A 4 11.70 0.74 -2.65
C GLN A 4 10.28 1.12 -3.08
N GLN A 5 10.00 1.09 -4.39
CA GLN A 5 8.69 1.44 -4.94
C GLN A 5 7.70 0.31 -4.68
N ILE A 6 6.48 0.67 -4.28
CA ILE A 6 5.44 -0.27 -3.86
C ILE A 6 4.14 0.11 -4.56
N SER A 7 3.47 -0.88 -5.15
CA SER A 7 2.12 -0.72 -5.68
C SER A 7 1.14 -1.59 -4.91
N ILE A 8 0.02 -1.02 -4.48
CA ILE A 8 -1.03 -1.71 -3.70
C ILE A 8 -2.31 -1.72 -4.52
N THR A 9 -2.93 -2.88 -4.73
CA THR A 9 -4.22 -2.98 -5.44
C THR A 9 -5.22 -3.82 -4.65
N ALA A 10 -6.50 -3.50 -4.76
CA ALA A 10 -7.59 -4.24 -4.12
C ALA A 10 -8.49 -4.85 -5.19
N ILE A 11 -8.79 -6.15 -5.06
CA ILE A 11 -9.77 -6.85 -5.92
C ILE A 11 -11.20 -6.59 -5.40
N GLU A 12 -11.35 -6.49 -4.09
CA GLU A 12 -12.61 -6.22 -3.41
C GLU A 12 -12.52 -4.94 -2.58
N HIS A 13 -13.65 -4.49 -2.04
CA HIS A 13 -13.69 -3.27 -1.26
C HIS A 13 -13.04 -3.44 0.10
N VAL A 14 -11.84 -2.87 0.27
CA VAL A 14 -11.12 -2.83 1.55
C VAL A 14 -11.72 -1.72 2.40
N GLN A 15 -12.35 -2.09 3.51
CA GLN A 15 -13.01 -1.13 4.42
C GLN A 15 -12.03 -0.21 5.16
N SER A 16 -10.86 -0.74 5.49
CA SER A 16 -9.79 -0.01 6.16
C SER A 16 -8.44 -0.56 5.75
N ILE A 17 -7.54 0.35 5.37
CA ILE A 17 -6.10 0.12 5.19
C ILE A 17 -5.32 1.15 6.01
N ASN A 18 -4.27 0.70 6.69
CA ASN A 18 -3.36 1.53 7.46
C ASN A 18 -1.91 1.16 7.14
N THR A 19 -1.03 2.16 7.03
CA THR A 19 0.38 1.94 6.70
C THR A 19 1.34 2.65 7.65
N ILE A 20 2.49 2.03 7.89
CA ILE A 20 3.60 2.58 8.68
C ILE A 20 4.89 2.34 7.90
N GLY A 21 5.77 3.35 7.83
CA GLY A 21 7.05 3.24 7.11
C GLY A 21 6.95 3.43 5.59
N LEU A 22 5.79 3.88 5.10
CA LEU A 22 5.60 4.32 3.71
C LEU A 22 5.54 5.85 3.64
N LYS A 23 6.10 6.41 2.57
CA LYS A 23 6.18 7.85 2.32
C LYS A 23 4.80 8.53 2.29
N TYR A 24 3.82 7.86 1.68
CA TYR A 24 2.44 8.30 1.69
C TYR A 24 1.66 7.42 2.67
N VAL A 25 1.55 7.89 3.92
CA VAL A 25 0.83 7.17 4.97
C VAL A 25 -0.66 7.10 4.62
N LEU A 26 -1.23 5.90 4.77
CA LEU A 26 -2.67 5.67 4.76
C LEU A 26 -3.10 5.47 6.21
N ASP A 27 -4.07 6.23 6.69
CA ASP A 27 -4.58 6.13 8.07
C ASP A 27 -6.06 5.78 8.05
N LYS A 28 -6.34 4.48 8.23
CA LYS A 28 -7.69 3.88 8.26
C LYS A 28 -8.56 4.27 7.06
N GLU A 29 -7.94 4.40 5.90
CA GLU A 29 -8.63 4.81 4.69
C GLU A 29 -9.47 3.67 4.10
N SER A 30 -10.58 4.00 3.45
CA SER A 30 -11.34 3.05 2.64
C SER A 30 -10.70 2.94 1.27
N PHE A 31 -10.46 1.72 0.79
CA PHE A 31 -9.82 1.47 -0.50
C PHE A 31 -10.75 0.69 -1.43
N PRO A 32 -11.40 1.37 -2.40
CA PRO A 32 -12.39 0.73 -3.27
C PRO A 32 -11.75 -0.24 -4.26
N PRO A 33 -12.51 -1.24 -4.75
CA PRO A 33 -12.05 -2.12 -5.80
C PRO A 33 -12.04 -1.34 -7.11
N ALA A 34 -10.89 -0.81 -7.49
CA ALA A 34 -10.73 -0.01 -8.69
C ALA A 34 -9.56 -0.52 -9.53
N CYS A 35 -9.62 -0.29 -10.85
CA CYS A 35 -8.51 -0.53 -11.79
C CYS A 35 -7.25 0.34 -11.52
N ASN A 36 -7.27 1.18 -10.49
CA ASN A 36 -6.19 2.09 -10.13
C ASN A 36 -5.57 1.63 -8.80
N GLY A 37 -4.31 1.20 -8.85
CA GLY A 37 -3.52 0.91 -7.65
C GLY A 37 -3.04 2.18 -6.95
N ILE A 38 -2.71 2.06 -5.67
CA ILE A 38 -1.99 3.07 -4.90
C ILE A 38 -0.49 2.87 -5.18
N SER A 39 0.20 3.93 -5.60
CA SER A 39 1.66 3.94 -5.71
C SER A 39 2.27 4.56 -4.46
N ASN A 40 3.30 3.93 -3.91
CA ASN A 40 3.97 4.36 -2.70
C ASN A 40 5.47 4.03 -2.72
N GLU A 41 6.18 4.49 -1.69
CA GLU A 41 7.62 4.30 -1.53
C GLU A 41 7.93 3.96 -0.08
N ALA A 42 8.73 2.93 0.18
CA ALA A 42 9.22 2.63 1.53
C ALA A 42 10.26 3.68 1.95
N GLU A 43 10.12 4.21 3.16
CA GLU A 43 11.07 5.19 3.72
C GLU A 43 12.30 4.53 4.37
N GLY A 44 12.23 3.22 4.63
CA GLY A 44 13.29 2.43 5.25
C GLY A 44 13.31 1.00 4.77
N GLU A 45 13.93 0.14 5.57
CA GLU A 45 14.07 -1.30 5.27
C GLU A 45 12.81 -2.10 5.62
N GLU A 46 11.94 -1.54 6.46
CA GLU A 46 10.72 -2.17 6.94
C GLU A 46 9.52 -1.23 6.78
N PHE A 47 8.37 -1.81 6.42
CA PHE A 47 7.09 -1.14 6.43
C PHE A 47 6.01 -2.14 6.85
N THR A 48 4.87 -1.63 7.34
CA THR A 48 3.72 -2.44 7.71
C THR A 48 2.49 -1.97 6.95
N ILE A 49 1.69 -2.93 6.50
CA ILE A 49 0.36 -2.70 5.93
C ILE A 49 -0.60 -3.55 6.75
N ASP A 50 -1.54 -2.89 7.43
CA ASP A 50 -2.66 -3.53 8.09
C ASP A 50 -3.92 -3.27 7.25
N THR A 51 -4.67 -4.33 6.95
CA THR A 51 -5.81 -4.25 6.04
C THR A 51 -6.94 -5.16 6.49
N SER A 52 -8.15 -4.63 6.41
CA SER A 52 -9.39 -5.35 6.69
C SER A 52 -9.68 -6.49 5.70
N HIS A 53 -9.16 -6.41 4.47
CA HIS A 53 -9.42 -7.36 3.38
C HIS A 53 -8.13 -7.62 2.57
N PRO A 54 -8.02 -8.74 1.84
CA PRO A 54 -6.87 -9.04 1.01
C PRO A 54 -6.54 -7.93 0.00
N VAL A 55 -5.25 -7.63 -0.12
CA VAL A 55 -4.70 -6.72 -1.12
C VAL A 55 -3.56 -7.42 -1.87
N TRP A 56 -3.30 -6.97 -3.09
CA TRP A 56 -2.10 -7.34 -3.81
C TRP A 56 -1.03 -6.28 -3.57
N LEU A 57 0.16 -6.76 -3.23
CA LEU A 57 1.32 -5.93 -2.98
C LEU A 57 2.40 -6.25 -4.01
N PHE A 58 2.82 -5.26 -4.76
CA PHE A 58 3.92 -5.36 -5.72
C PHE A 58 5.11 -4.56 -5.20
N ILE A 59 6.22 -5.24 -4.93
CA ILE A 59 7.49 -4.63 -4.57
C ILE A 59 8.29 -4.53 -5.88
N ASN A 60 8.36 -3.32 -6.45
CA ASN A 60 8.91 -3.12 -7.79
C ASN A 60 10.43 -3.14 -7.78
N HIS A 61 11.07 -3.92 -8.64
CA HIS A 61 12.53 -3.89 -8.73
C HIS A 61 13.03 -2.46 -9.07
N PRO A 62 14.15 -1.99 -8.49
CA PRO A 62 14.79 -0.73 -8.86
C PRO A 62 15.09 -0.59 -10.36
#